data_AF-A0A9D4DUA7-F1
#
_entry.id   AF-A0A9D4DUA7-F1
#
_cell.length_a   1.000
_cell.length_b   1.000
_cell.length_c   1.000
_cell.angle_alpha   90.00
_cell.angle_beta   90.00
_cell.angle_gamma   90.00
#
_symmetry.space_group_name_H-M   'P 1'
#
loop_
_entity.id
_entity.type
_entity.pdbx_description
1 polymer ?
#
loop_
_entity_poly.entity_id
_entity_poly.type
_entity_poly.pdbx_seq_one_letter_code
_entity_poly.pdbx_strand_id
1 'polypeptide(L)'
;MFPFCSAFTNLALNKAATQTDTHIGGDASLAVDGSSFQASSYADSGCTRTVSEDASWEVDLGDLYVINQVKIINRLGKYNTVVFPCL
;
A
#
# COMPACT_ATOMS: atom_id res chain seq x y z
N MET A 1 9.50 -27.98 16.98
CA MET A 1 8.37 -27.66 16.08
C MET A 1 7.72 -26.39 16.63
N PHE A 2 7.96 -25.23 16.01
CA PHE A 2 7.46 -23.95 16.53
C PHE A 2 6.14 -23.56 15.85
N PRO A 3 5.05 -23.31 16.59
CA PRO A 3 3.78 -22.89 16.04
C PRO A 3 3.77 -21.36 15.92
N PHE A 4 4.34 -20.80 14.86
CA PHE A 4 4.22 -19.36 14.62
C PHE A 4 3.88 -19.11 13.15
N CYS A 5 2.63 -19.42 12.80
CA CYS A 5 1.96 -18.62 11.77
C CYS A 5 1.48 -17.34 12.45
N SER A 6 2.39 -16.44 12.80
CA SER A 6 1.98 -15.07 13.11
C SER A 6 1.69 -14.41 11.77
N ALA A 7 0.42 -14.41 11.39
CA ALA A 7 -0.02 -13.63 10.25
C ALA A 7 0.18 -12.15 10.61
N PHE A 8 0.96 -11.43 9.80
CA PHE A 8 1.07 -9.98 9.94
C PHE A 8 -0.31 -9.34 9.84
N THR A 9 -0.62 -8.41 10.76
CA THR A 9 -1.84 -7.59 10.67
C THR A 9 -1.58 -6.41 9.74
N ASN A 10 -2.43 -6.22 8.73
CA ASN A 10 -2.37 -5.04 7.87
C ASN A 10 -2.95 -3.83 8.61
N LEU A 11 -2.08 -3.02 9.22
CA LEU A 11 -2.46 -1.79 9.92
C LEU A 11 -2.95 -0.67 9.00
N ALA A 12 -2.59 -0.73 7.71
CA ALA A 12 -2.95 0.30 6.73
C ALA A 12 -4.37 0.13 6.18
N LEU A 13 -5.01 -1.04 6.36
CA LEU A 13 -6.32 -1.34 5.80
C LEU A 13 -7.37 -0.27 6.19
N ASN A 14 -8.00 0.33 5.18
CA ASN A 14 -9.02 1.38 5.29
C ASN A 14 -8.58 2.64 6.07
N LYS A 15 -7.27 2.88 6.17
CA LYS A 15 -6.74 4.09 6.79
C LYS A 15 -6.80 5.28 5.83
N ALA A 16 -6.71 6.48 6.40
CA ALA A 16 -6.67 7.70 5.61
C ALA A 16 -5.37 7.75 4.82
N ALA A 17 -5.48 7.81 3.50
CA ALA A 17 -4.35 7.89 2.59
C ALA A 17 -4.41 9.18 1.78
N THR A 18 -3.25 9.78 1.54
CA THR A 18 -3.10 10.99 0.73
C THR A 18 -1.96 10.81 -0.26
N GLN A 19 -1.96 11.63 -1.30
CA GLN A 19 -0.90 11.68 -2.30
C GLN A 19 -0.78 13.10 -2.83
N THR A 20 0.37 13.42 -3.43
CA THR A 20 0.68 14.77 -3.95
C THR A 20 -0.42 15.38 -4.82
N ASP A 21 -0.95 14.62 -5.77
CA ASP A 21 -2.09 14.97 -6.60
C ASP A 21 -2.80 13.69 -7.10
N THR A 22 -4.01 13.83 -7.65
CA THR A 22 -4.80 12.67 -8.10
C THR A 22 -5.13 12.80 -9.58
N HIS A 23 -4.65 11.84 -10.37
CA HIS A 23 -5.20 11.60 -11.70
C HIS A 23 -6.57 10.93 -11.57
N ILE A 24 -7.50 11.26 -12.47
CA ILE A 24 -8.87 10.71 -12.49
C ILE A 24 -8.86 9.18 -12.31
N GLY A 25 -9.59 8.71 -11.29
CA GLY A 25 -9.76 7.30 -10.96
C GLY A 25 -8.57 6.63 -10.23
N GLY A 26 -7.58 7.41 -9.78
CA GLY A 26 -6.38 6.94 -9.10
C GLY A 26 -6.27 7.42 -7.65
N ASP A 27 -7.39 7.43 -6.92
CA ASP A 27 -7.45 7.90 -5.53
C ASP A 27 -6.46 7.18 -4.62
N ALA A 28 -5.85 7.91 -3.69
CA ALA A 28 -4.85 7.39 -2.75
C ALA A 28 -5.35 6.21 -1.91
N SER A 29 -6.66 6.16 -1.62
CA SER A 29 -7.29 5.10 -0.82
C SER A 29 -7.24 3.72 -1.48
N LEU A 30 -7.05 3.65 -2.79
CA LEU A 30 -6.96 2.38 -3.53
C LEU A 30 -5.76 1.53 -3.08
N ALA A 31 -4.70 2.14 -2.53
CA ALA A 31 -3.56 1.37 -1.99
C ALA A 31 -3.85 0.69 -0.64
N VAL A 32 -4.96 1.04 0.01
CA VAL A 32 -5.31 0.58 1.37
C VAL A 32 -6.71 -0.01 1.45
N ASP A 33 -7.37 -0.26 0.31
CA ASP A 33 -8.74 -0.78 0.24
C ASP A 33 -8.86 -2.30 0.50
N GLY A 34 -7.73 -2.98 0.68
CA GLY A 34 -7.66 -4.43 0.90
C GLY A 34 -7.82 -5.26 -0.37
N SER A 35 -7.89 -4.63 -1.54
CA SER A 35 -7.89 -5.32 -2.81
C SER A 35 -6.47 -5.81 -3.15
N SER A 36 -6.38 -7.00 -3.73
CA SER A 36 -5.14 -7.48 -4.37
C SER A 36 -5.17 -7.19 -5.86
N PHE A 37 -5.71 -6.04 -6.26
CA PHE A 37 -5.92 -5.71 -7.66
C PHE A 37 -4.59 -5.72 -8.41
N GLN A 38 -4.57 -6.40 -9.56
CA GLN A 38 -3.43 -6.45 -10.46
C GLN A 38 -3.90 -5.94 -11.81
N ALA A 39 -3.33 -4.82 -12.25
CA ALA A 39 -3.62 -4.30 -13.57
C ALA A 39 -3.05 -5.25 -14.63
N SER A 40 -3.89 -5.62 -15.59
CA SER A 40 -3.51 -6.27 -16.83
C SER A 40 -2.97 -5.27 -17.86
N SER A 41 -3.34 -3.99 -17.71
CA SER A 41 -2.96 -2.90 -18.62
C SER A 41 -2.76 -1.55 -17.90
N TYR A 42 -2.13 -0.59 -18.58
CA TYR A 42 -1.97 0.78 -18.08
C TYR A 42 -3.27 1.60 -18.06
N ALA A 43 -4.37 1.06 -18.59
CA ALA A 43 -5.69 1.69 -18.57
C ALA A 43 -6.55 1.21 -17.39
N ASP A 44 -6.15 0.14 -16.70
CA ASP A 44 -6.96 -0.47 -15.66
C ASP A 44 -7.00 0.43 -14.41
N SER A 45 -8.19 0.59 -13.84
CA SER A 45 -8.45 1.27 -12.57
C SER A 45 -8.36 0.28 -11.41
N GLY A 46 -7.79 0.72 -10.29
CA GLY A 46 -7.57 -0.12 -9.11
C GLY A 46 -6.19 0.06 -8.46
N CYS A 47 -5.37 0.96 -8.99
CA CYS A 47 -4.16 1.45 -8.33
C CYS A 47 -4.25 2.96 -8.13
N THR A 48 -3.49 3.47 -7.17
CA THR A 48 -3.29 4.92 -7.02
C THR A 48 -2.59 5.50 -8.25
N ARG A 49 -2.84 6.78 -8.57
CA ARG A 49 -2.21 7.47 -9.69
C ARG A 49 -2.12 8.97 -9.46
N THR A 50 -0.91 9.47 -9.57
CA THR A 50 -0.58 10.91 -9.60
C THR A 50 -0.48 11.41 -11.04
N VAL A 51 -0.57 12.73 -11.20
CA VAL A 51 -0.27 13.48 -12.43
C VAL A 51 1.21 13.87 -12.45
N SER A 52 1.77 14.23 -11.30
CA SER A 52 3.17 14.63 -11.15
C SER A 52 4.15 13.44 -11.18
N GLU A 53 5.37 13.69 -11.68
CA GLU A 53 6.45 12.69 -11.72
C GLU A 53 7.18 12.56 -10.37
N ASP A 54 7.49 13.69 -9.72
CA ASP A 54 8.07 13.74 -8.37
C ASP A 54 6.95 13.65 -7.31
N ALA A 55 6.30 12.48 -7.29
CA ALA A 55 5.11 12.24 -6.47
C ALA A 55 5.41 11.46 -5.19
N SER A 56 4.64 11.75 -4.14
CA SER A 56 4.60 10.98 -2.90
C SER A 56 3.18 10.51 -2.58
N TRP A 57 3.12 9.42 -1.82
CA TRP A 57 1.91 8.84 -1.24
C TRP A 57 2.18 8.54 0.24
N GLU A 58 1.19 8.75 1.09
CA GLU A 58 1.28 8.57 2.54
C GLU A 58 -0.02 7.98 3.10
N VAL A 59 0.11 7.19 4.17
CA VAL A 59 -1.02 6.70 4.97
C VAL A 59 -0.85 7.10 6.43
N ASP A 60 -1.90 7.66 7.01
CA ASP A 60 -2.01 7.93 8.43
C ASP A 60 -2.60 6.70 9.15
N LEU A 61 -1.80 6.03 9.96
CA LEU A 61 -2.22 4.84 10.71
C LEU A 61 -3.13 5.17 11.89
N GLY A 62 -3.19 6.44 12.31
CA GLY A 62 -4.01 6.95 13.41
C GLY A 62 -3.43 6.76 14.81
N ASP A 63 -2.29 6.07 14.93
CA ASP A 63 -1.51 5.95 16.17
C ASP A 63 -0.05 5.58 15.83
N LEU A 64 0.82 5.56 16.84
CA LEU A 64 2.20 5.11 16.73
C LEU A 64 2.25 3.58 16.79
N TYR A 65 2.88 2.99 15.77
CA TYR A 65 3.06 1.54 15.67
C TYR A 65 4.53 1.17 15.45
N VAL A 66 4.93 0.04 16.02
CA VAL A 66 6.15 -0.65 15.59
C VAL A 66 5.81 -1.40 14.30
N ILE A 67 6.41 -0.97 13.20
CA ILE A 67 6.18 -1.58 11.88
C ILE A 67 7.25 -2.65 11.65
N ASN A 68 6.82 -3.90 11.47
CA ASN A 68 7.72 -5.02 11.17
C ASN A 68 7.98 -5.20 9.68
N GLN A 69 7.02 -4.82 8.84
CA GLN A 69 7.07 -5.05 7.41
C GLN A 69 6.21 -4.03 6.66
N VAL A 70 6.73 -3.56 5.53
CA VAL A 70 5.96 -2.82 4.53
C VAL A 70 6.00 -3.61 3.22
N LYS A 71 4.83 -3.90 2.66
CA LYS A 71 4.68 -4.59 1.37
C LYS A 71 4.03 -3.65 0.36
N ILE A 72 4.80 -3.24 -0.65
CA ILE A 72 4.36 -2.37 -1.73
C ILE A 72 4.00 -3.24 -2.93
N ILE A 73 2.76 -3.15 -3.40
CA ILE A 73 2.31 -3.85 -4.62
C ILE A 73 2.35 -2.84 -5.77
N ASN A 74 3.18 -3.10 -6.76
CA ASN A 74 3.23 -2.33 -8.00
C ASN A 74 2.06 -2.71 -8.90
N ARG A 75 1.69 -1.80 -9.80
CA ARG A 75 0.53 -1.87 -10.70
C ARG A 75 0.33 -3.21 -11.40
N LEU A 76 1.41 -3.83 -11.88
CA LEU A 76 1.37 -5.14 -12.58
C LEU A 76 1.49 -6.35 -11.64
N GLY A 77 1.18 -6.19 -10.35
CA GLY A 77 1.15 -7.26 -9.35
C GLY A 77 2.52 -7.67 -8.77
N LYS A 78 3.63 -7.10 -9.26
CA LYS A 78 4.95 -7.28 -8.62
C LYS A 78 4.97 -6.58 -7.27
N TYR A 79 5.55 -7.20 -6.25
CA TYR A 79 5.64 -6.60 -4.93
C TYR A 79 7.09 -6.43 -4.47
N ASN A 80 7.32 -5.35 -3.72
CA ASN A 80 8.54 -5.11 -2.98
C ASN A 80 8.21 -5.18 -1.49
N THR A 81 9.08 -5.81 -0.71
CA THR A 81 8.91 -5.94 0.73
C THR A 81 10.12 -5.38 1.44
N VAL A 82 9.89 -4.46 2.37
CA VAL A 82 10.90 -3.97 3.32
C VAL A 82 10.57 -4.55 4.68
N VAL A 83 11.54 -5.22 5.30
CA VAL A 83 11.38 -5.85 6.62
C VAL A 83 12.21 -5.07 7.64
N PHE A 84 11.57 -4.72 8.73
CA PHE A 84 12.16 -4.03 9.87
C PHE A 84 12.15 -5.01 11.06
N PRO A 85 13.25 -5.73 11.30
CA PRO A 85 13.31 -6.64 12.43
C PRO A 85 13.20 -5.85 13.75
N CYS A 86 12.39 -6.34 14.69
CA CYS A 86 12.45 -5.85 16.07
C CYS A 86 13.83 -6.20 16.65
N LEU A 87 14.48 -5.24 17.31
CA LEU A 87 15.69 -5.45 18.10
C LEU A 87 15.39 -6.23 19.39
#